data_AF-A0A087UKQ4-F1
#
_entry.id   AF-A0A087UKQ4-F1
#
_cell.length_a   1.000
_cell.length_b   1.000
_cell.length_c   1.000
_cell.angle_alpha   90.00
_cell.angle_beta   90.00
_cell.angle_gamma   90.00
#
_symmetry.space_group_name_H-M   'P 1'
#
loop_
_entity.id
_entity.type
_entity.pdbx_description
1 polymer ?
#
loop_
_entity_poly.entity_id
_entity_poly.type
_entity_poly.pdbx_seq_one_letter_code
_entity_poly.pdbx_strand_id
1 'polypeptide(L)'
;MAHMSFAKPLFSEDLKTIGQLIQEALYKSVNSMENFLDTWHRYRVLRELLQSSVQTFSNVLETKQDVAWNDLPLSGKKSIVSSLLQALDESSLLLAETSSDDGSFSLVKANV
;
A
#
# COMPACT_ATOMS: atom_id res chain seq x y z
N MET A 1 7.07 -6.17 -5.05
CA MET A 1 6.74 -6.24 -3.61
C MET A 1 5.68 -7.31 -3.31
N ALA A 2 4.54 -7.33 -4.01
CA ALA A 2 3.47 -8.32 -3.79
C ALA A 2 3.94 -9.80 -3.75
N HIS A 3 4.82 -10.23 -4.66
CA HIS A 3 5.34 -11.61 -4.66
C HIS A 3 6.15 -11.98 -3.41
N MET A 4 6.88 -11.04 -2.81
CA MET A 4 7.68 -11.30 -1.59
C MET A 4 6.78 -11.48 -0.36
N SER A 5 5.71 -10.69 -0.25
CA SER A 5 4.70 -10.83 0.81
C SER A 5 3.84 -12.11 0.70
N PHE A 6 3.82 -12.75 -0.47
CA PHE A 6 3.02 -13.95 -0.73
C PHE A 6 3.78 -15.25 -0.44
N ALA A 7 5.11 -15.26 -0.63
CA ALA A 7 5.90 -16.48 -0.77
C ALA A 7 6.51 -17.05 0.53
N LYS A 8 6.53 -16.30 1.64
CA LYS A 8 7.15 -16.75 2.90
C LYS A 8 6.29 -16.37 4.12
N PRO A 9 6.31 -17.18 5.20
CA PRO A 9 5.85 -16.71 6.50
C PRO A 9 6.69 -15.50 6.89
N LEU A 10 6.03 -14.38 7.18
CA LEU A 10 6.69 -13.13 7.54
C LEU A 10 7.05 -13.17 9.03
N PHE A 11 8.13 -12.49 9.41
CA PHE A 11 8.40 -12.17 10.81
C PHE A 11 7.83 -10.79 11.15
N SER A 12 7.72 -10.50 12.46
CA SER A 12 7.21 -9.23 12.97
C SER A 12 7.97 -7.99 12.46
N GLU A 13 9.28 -8.11 12.23
CA GLU A 13 10.11 -7.05 11.61
C GLU A 13 9.86 -6.91 10.10
N ASP A 14 9.49 -7.99 9.40
CA ASP A 14 9.13 -7.93 7.98
C ASP A 14 7.84 -7.12 7.80
N LEU A 15 6.88 -7.23 8.72
CA LEU A 15 5.63 -6.45 8.68
C LEU A 15 5.89 -4.94 8.78
N LYS A 16 6.82 -4.52 9.65
CA LYS A 16 7.21 -3.11 9.77
C LYS A 16 7.93 -2.64 8.52
N THR A 17 8.86 -3.44 8.02
CA THR A 17 9.65 -3.14 6.82
C THR A 17 8.74 -3.00 5.59
N ILE A 18 7.73 -3.86 5.45
CA ILE A 18 6.75 -3.78 4.36
C ILE A 18 5.97 -2.45 4.43
N GLY A 19 5.51 -2.05 5.62
CA GLY A 19 4.82 -0.76 5.79
C GLY A 19 5.69 0.43 5.36
N GLN A 20 6.96 0.43 5.78
CA GLN A 20 7.93 1.48 5.40
C GLN A 20 8.23 1.49 3.90
N LEU A 21 8.43 0.32 3.29
CA LEU A 21 8.71 0.21 1.85
C LEU A 21 7.53 0.70 0.99
N ILE A 22 6.29 0.46 1.43
CA ILE A 22 5.11 0.99 0.74
C ILE A 22 5.08 2.53 0.83
N GLN A 23 5.33 3.10 2.00
CA GLN A 23 5.41 4.55 2.18
C GLN A 23 6.54 5.18 1.36
N GLU A 24 7.73 4.57 1.34
CA GLU A 24 8.85 5.05 0.53
C GLU A 24 8.56 4.97 -0.97
N ALA A 25 7.89 3.91 -1.43
CA ALA A 25 7.51 3.76 -2.83
C ALA A 25 6.47 4.80 -3.24
N LEU A 26 5.49 5.09 -2.36
CA LEU A 26 4.54 6.18 -2.54
C LEU A 26 5.25 7.52 -2.64
N TYR A 27 6.08 7.86 -1.65
CA TYR A 27 6.80 9.13 -1.57
C TYR A 27 7.73 9.33 -2.78
N LYS A 28 8.48 8.30 -3.20
CA LYS A 28 9.34 8.37 -4.39
C LYS A 28 8.52 8.53 -5.68
N SER A 29 7.37 7.86 -5.78
CA SER A 29 6.51 7.99 -6.95
C SER A 29 5.94 9.41 -7.06
N VAL A 30 5.42 9.97 -5.96
CA VAL A 30 4.92 11.34 -5.93
C VAL A 30 6.00 12.37 -6.25
N ASN A 31 7.19 12.26 -5.66
CA ASN A 31 8.26 13.23 -5.90
C ASN A 31 8.91 13.09 -7.28
N SER A 32 9.01 11.88 -7.82
CA SER A 32 9.46 11.69 -9.21
C SER A 32 8.43 12.20 -10.22
N MET A 33 7.15 12.34 -9.82
CA MET A 33 6.08 12.79 -10.68
C MET A 33 6.07 14.28 -11.00
N GLU A 34 6.86 15.12 -10.31
CA GLU A 34 7.07 16.53 -10.70
C GLU A 34 7.64 16.66 -12.13
N ASN A 35 8.25 15.60 -12.67
CA ASN A 35 8.80 15.58 -14.02
C ASN A 35 7.83 15.04 -15.10
N PHE A 36 6.63 14.57 -14.75
CA PHE A 36 5.67 14.12 -15.76
C PHE A 36 4.91 15.29 -16.37
N LEU A 37 4.98 15.40 -17.69
CA LEU A 37 4.28 16.42 -18.47
C LEU A 37 2.80 16.06 -18.75
N ASP A 38 2.35 14.82 -18.44
CA ASP A 38 1.01 14.33 -18.80
C ASP A 38 0.27 13.69 -17.61
N THR A 39 -0.92 14.23 -17.32
CA THR A 39 -1.83 13.79 -16.25
C THR A 39 -2.28 12.33 -16.42
N TRP A 40 -2.42 11.85 -17.65
CA TRP A 40 -2.85 10.47 -17.91
C TRP A 40 -1.80 9.45 -17.47
N HIS A 41 -0.51 9.73 -17.74
CA HIS A 41 0.59 8.90 -17.28
C HIS A 41 0.69 8.90 -15.75
N ARG A 42 0.47 10.05 -15.11
CA ARG A 42 0.46 10.18 -13.65
C ARG A 42 -0.64 9.32 -13.01
N TYR A 43 -1.87 9.42 -13.53
CA TYR A 43 -3.00 8.59 -13.10
C TYR A 43 -2.70 7.09 -13.22
N ARG A 44 -2.12 6.65 -14.35
CA ARG A 44 -1.81 5.23 -14.56
C ARG A 44 -0.78 4.70 -13.55
N VAL A 45 0.30 5.43 -13.31
CA VAL A 45 1.35 5.01 -12.37
C VAL A 45 0.79 4.97 -10.94
N LEU A 46 0.04 5.99 -10.51
CA LEU A 46 -0.61 6.01 -9.20
C LEU A 46 -1.58 4.83 -9.03
N ARG A 47 -2.35 4.51 -10.07
CA ARG A 47 -3.28 3.37 -10.07
C ARG A 47 -2.57 2.03 -9.92
N GLU A 48 -1.50 1.79 -10.67
CA GLU A 48 -0.71 0.55 -10.58
C GLU A 48 -0.07 0.40 -9.19
N LEU A 49 0.39 1.52 -8.62
CA LEU A 49 0.98 1.54 -7.29
C LEU A 49 -0.06 1.28 -6.20
N LEU A 50 -1.24 1.92 -6.25
CA LEU A 50 -2.37 1.65 -5.35
C LEU A 50 -2.78 0.18 -5.43
N GLN A 51 -2.87 -0.40 -6.63
CA GLN A 51 -3.16 -1.82 -6.81
C GLN A 51 -2.13 -2.74 -6.14
N SER A 52 -0.84 -2.40 -6.26
CA SER A 52 0.24 -3.15 -5.61
C SER A 52 0.21 -3.04 -4.09
N SER A 53 -0.06 -1.84 -3.57
CA SER A 53 -0.18 -1.56 -2.13
C SER A 53 -1.35 -2.33 -1.52
N VAL A 54 -2.54 -2.23 -2.13
CA VAL A 54 -3.75 -2.94 -1.69
C VAL A 54 -3.56 -4.46 -1.74
N GLN A 55 -2.90 -4.99 -2.77
CA GLN A 55 -2.54 -6.41 -2.80
C GLN A 55 -1.60 -6.79 -1.64
N THR A 56 -0.62 -5.94 -1.35
CA THR A 56 0.34 -6.19 -0.26
C THR A 56 -0.35 -6.13 1.10
N PHE A 57 -1.28 -5.20 1.31
CA PHE A 57 -2.10 -5.14 2.51
C PHE A 57 -2.98 -6.39 2.64
N SER A 58 -3.65 -6.80 1.56
CA SER A 58 -4.45 -8.02 1.58
C SER A 58 -3.62 -9.24 1.97
N ASN A 59 -2.37 -9.34 1.50
CA ASN A 59 -1.46 -10.44 1.83
C ASN A 59 -0.98 -10.41 3.29
N VAL A 60 -0.73 -9.21 3.83
CA VAL A 60 -0.31 -8.99 5.22
C VAL A 60 -1.44 -9.29 6.22
N LEU A 61 -2.69 -9.12 5.80
CA LEU A 61 -3.88 -9.43 6.57
C LEU A 61 -4.36 -10.89 6.41
N GLU A 62 -3.66 -11.73 5.64
CA GLU A 62 -4.02 -13.15 5.55
C GLU A 62 -3.77 -13.87 6.88
N THR A 63 -4.64 -14.84 7.21
CA THR A 63 -4.53 -15.68 8.42
C THR A 63 -3.20 -16.41 8.54
N LYS A 64 -2.52 -16.69 7.42
CA LYS A 64 -1.16 -17.27 7.43
C LYS A 64 -0.12 -16.37 8.11
N GLN A 65 -0.41 -15.08 8.27
CA GLN A 65 0.45 -14.09 8.94
C GLN A 65 0.07 -13.85 10.40
N ASP A 66 -0.93 -14.55 10.95
CA ASP A 66 -1.40 -14.37 12.33
C ASP A 66 -0.29 -14.56 13.37
N VAL A 67 0.65 -15.49 13.10
CA VAL A 67 1.83 -15.74 13.95
C VAL A 67 2.69 -14.47 14.03
N ALA A 68 2.99 -13.84 12.89
CA ALA A 68 3.79 -12.63 12.80
C ALA A 68 3.13 -11.44 13.53
N TRP A 69 1.81 -11.35 13.43
CA TRP A 69 1.03 -10.36 14.16
C TRP A 69 1.08 -10.63 15.66
N ASN A 70 0.88 -11.87 16.10
CA ASN A 70 0.85 -12.22 17.52
C ASN A 70 2.19 -12.02 18.23
N ASP A 71 3.30 -12.04 17.50
CA ASP A 71 4.62 -11.70 18.02
C ASP A 71 4.81 -10.20 18.27
N LEU A 72 3.91 -9.33 17.78
CA LEU A 72 3.97 -7.89 18.01
C LEU A 72 3.18 -7.46 19.26
N PRO A 73 3.73 -6.56 20.10
CA PRO A 73 2.94 -5.91 21.13
C PRO A 73 1.82 -5.07 20.51
N LEU A 74 0.76 -4.80 21.28
CA LEU A 74 -0.40 -4.03 20.79
C LEU A 74 -0.02 -2.68 20.19
N SER A 75 1.00 -2.00 20.74
CA SER A 75 1.55 -0.76 20.19
C SER A 75 2.17 -0.94 18.80
N GLY A 76 2.89 -2.04 18.58
CA GLY A 76 3.46 -2.41 17.28
C GLY A 76 2.36 -2.72 16.26
N LYS A 77 1.34 -3.50 16.66
CA LYS A 77 0.17 -3.77 15.82
C LYS A 77 -0.52 -2.48 15.35
N LYS A 78 -0.83 -1.59 16.31
CA LYS A 78 -1.46 -0.30 16.03
C LYS A 78 -0.62 0.59 15.12
N SER A 79 0.69 0.65 15.35
CA SER A 79 1.61 1.44 14.53
C SER A 79 1.58 0.97 13.08
N ILE A 80 1.76 -0.33 12.85
CA ILE A 80 1.73 -0.90 11.49
C ILE A 80 0.39 -0.61 10.83
N VAL A 81 -0.73 -0.96 11.46
CA VAL A 81 -2.08 -0.72 10.91
C VAL A 81 -2.29 0.76 10.56
N SER A 82 -1.86 1.69 11.43
CA SER A 82 -1.98 3.13 11.18
C SER A 82 -1.16 3.56 9.96
N SER A 83 0.08 3.07 9.82
CA SER A 83 0.91 3.34 8.64
C SER A 83 0.30 2.78 7.35
N LEU A 84 -0.31 1.58 7.39
CA LEU A 84 -0.99 1.00 6.22
C LEU A 84 -2.22 1.83 5.83
N LEU A 85 -3.04 2.24 6.82
CA LEU A 85 -4.22 3.08 6.58
C LEU A 85 -3.84 4.46 6.02
N GLN A 86 -2.81 5.09 6.57
CA GLN A 86 -2.31 6.36 6.07
C GLN A 86 -1.83 6.24 4.61
N ALA A 87 -1.08 5.18 4.29
CA ALA A 87 -0.62 4.93 2.93
C ALA A 87 -1.79 4.70 1.94
N LEU A 88 -2.86 4.02 2.38
CA LEU A 88 -4.09 3.88 1.58
C LEU A 88 -4.78 5.22 1.33
N ASP A 89 -4.94 6.02 2.38
CA ASP A 89 -5.62 7.30 2.31
C ASP A 89 -4.88 8.27 1.37
N GLU A 90 -3.56 8.41 1.57
CA GLU A 90 -2.70 9.24 0.72
C GLU A 90 -2.75 8.79 -0.74
N SER A 91 -2.65 7.48 -1.00
CA SER A 91 -2.67 6.94 -2.37
C SER A 91 -4.04 7.08 -3.06
N SER A 92 -5.13 6.93 -2.31
CA SER A 92 -6.49 7.17 -2.80
C SER A 92 -6.71 8.64 -3.15
N LEU A 93 -6.27 9.55 -2.26
CA LEU A 93 -6.38 10.99 -2.47
C LEU A 93 -5.60 11.45 -3.71
N LEU A 94 -4.35 11.00 -3.85
CA LEU A 94 -3.52 11.30 -5.02
C LEU A 94 -4.14 10.78 -6.32
N LEU A 95 -4.77 9.61 -6.30
CA LEU A 95 -5.46 9.07 -7.46
C LEU A 95 -6.71 9.90 -7.80
N ALA A 96 -7.46 10.35 -6.80
CA ALA A 96 -8.63 11.19 -6.98
C ALA A 96 -8.25 12.55 -7.60
N GLU A 97 -7.19 13.20 -7.09
CA GLU A 97 -6.67 14.48 -7.63
C GLU A 97 -6.19 14.38 -9.09
N THR A 98 -5.81 13.19 -9.54
CA THR A 98 -5.35 12.94 -10.92
C THR A 98 -6.41 12.34 -11.81
N SER A 99 -7.60 12.04 -11.28
CA SER A 99 -8.75 11.57 -12.05
C SER A 99 -9.52 12.74 -12.65
N SER A 100 -10.07 12.56 -13.85
CA SER A 100 -11.03 13.47 -14.45
C SER A 100 -12.37 13.42 -13.68
N ASP A 101 -13.14 14.52 -13.71
CA ASP A 101 -14.36 14.77 -12.91
C ASP A 101 -15.40 13.63 -12.84
N ASP A 102 -15.42 12.71 -13.81
CA ASP A 102 -16.36 11.58 -13.89
C ASP A 102 -15.73 10.19 -13.61
N GLY A 103 -14.49 10.14 -13.12
CA GLY A 103 -13.76 8.90 -12.87
C GLY A 103 -14.18 8.21 -11.56
N SER A 104 -14.62 6.95 -11.62
CA SER A 104 -14.71 6.08 -10.42
C SER A 104 -13.71 4.94 -10.50
N PHE A 105 -13.01 4.69 -9.40
CA PHE A 105 -12.08 3.57 -9.27
C PHE A 105 -12.42 2.76 -8.01
N SER A 106 -12.70 1.47 -8.20
CA SER A 106 -12.92 0.51 -7.12
C SER A 106 -11.92 -0.63 -7.24
N LEU A 107 -11.39 -1.05 -6.10
CA LEU A 107 -10.47 -2.17 -5.99
C LEU A 107 -10.87 -3.00 -4.77
N VAL A 108 -11.18 -4.27 -5.03
CA VAL A 108 -11.57 -5.24 -3.99
C VAL A 108 -10.56 -6.38 -3.98
N LYS A 109 -10.09 -6.74 -2.79
CA LYS A 109 -9.26 -7.90 -2.50
C LYS A 109 -9.88 -8.73 -1.39
N ALA A 110 -9.35 -9.93 -1.16
CA ALA A 110 -9.92 -10.88 -0.21
C ALA A 110 -10.02 -10.31 1.22
N ASN A 111 -9.07 -9.44 1.58
CA ASN A 111 -8.96 -8.90 2.94
C ASN A 111 -8.98 -7.35 2.98
N VAL A 112 -9.28 -6.67 1.84
CA VAL A 112 -9.34 -5.19 1.71
C VAL A 112 -10.37 -4.80 0.66
#